data_AF-A0A5J4PDS7-F1
#
_entry.id   AF-A0A5J4PDS7-F1
#
_cell.length_a   1.000
_cell.length_b   1.000
_cell.length_c   1.000
_cell.angle_alpha   90.00
_cell.angle_beta   90.00
_cell.angle_gamma   90.00
#
_symmetry.space_group_name_H-M   'P 1'
#
loop_
_entity.id
_entity.type
_entity.pdbx_description
1 polymer ?
#
loop_
_entity_poly.entity_id
_entity_poly.type
_entity_poly.pdbx_seq_one_letter_code
_entity_poly.pdbx_strand_id
1 'polypeptide(L)'
;MKIGDKVRFLSEVGGGIVKSFQGKDMVLVEDEDGFDFPIPIRECVVIDTDNYNLKRKPVTPILSEIEKPVQPAIVSSPVVEMQGGDVLNIMLAFVPKDIKALGSTSFETYLVNDTNYYLYYMYANA
;
A
#
# COMPACT_ATOMS: atom_id res chain seq x y z
N MET A 1 -1.51 27.03 7.68
CA MET A 1 -1.33 26.71 6.26
C MET A 1 -1.40 28.00 5.47
N LYS A 2 -0.23 28.59 5.28
CA LYS A 2 0.05 29.70 4.38
C LYS A 2 0.97 29.19 3.26
N ILE A 3 1.13 30.00 2.22
CA ILE A 3 2.11 29.73 1.17
C ILE A 3 3.50 29.78 1.80
N GLY A 4 4.30 28.73 1.62
CA GLY A 4 5.61 28.54 2.23
C GLY A 4 5.65 27.61 3.44
N ASP A 5 4.49 27.13 3.94
CA ASP A 5 4.47 26.17 5.04
C ASP A 5 4.90 24.78 4.55
N LYS A 6 5.78 24.11 5.30
CA LYS A 6 6.11 22.70 5.07
C LYS A 6 4.98 21.82 5.59
N VAL A 7 4.42 21.02 4.69
CA VAL A 7 3.28 20.15 4.97
C VAL A 7 3.65 18.69 4.75
N ARG A 8 3.11 17.84 5.61
CA ARG A 8 3.14 16.38 5.45
C ARG A 8 1.81 15.91 4.92
N PHE A 9 1.86 14.90 4.07
CA PHE A 9 0.64 14.21 3.68
C PHE A 9 0.21 13.25 4.78
N LEU A 10 -1.10 13.19 5.06
CA LEU A 10 -1.67 12.27 6.04
C LEU A 10 -1.54 10.81 5.56
N SER A 11 -1.57 10.60 4.24
CA SER A 11 -1.64 9.28 3.59
C SER A 11 -0.28 8.70 3.20
N GLU A 12 0.82 9.48 3.25
CA GLU A 12 2.11 9.04 2.73
C GLU A 12 3.31 9.56 3.55
N VAL A 13 4.45 8.88 3.46
CA VAL A 13 5.77 9.31 3.99
C VAL A 13 6.42 10.34 3.06
N GLY A 14 5.61 11.25 2.52
CA GLY A 14 6.01 12.37 1.67
C GLY A 14 5.54 13.68 2.27
N GLY A 15 6.24 14.75 1.93
CA GLY A 15 5.86 16.10 2.33
C GLY A 15 6.56 17.11 1.45
N GLY A 16 5.93 18.27 1.30
CA GLY A 16 6.42 19.33 0.43
C GLY A 16 6.07 20.70 0.99
N ILE A 17 6.35 21.72 0.21
CA ILE A 17 6.14 23.12 0.58
C ILE A 17 4.90 23.62 -0.16
N VAL A 18 3.99 24.28 0.56
CA VAL A 18 2.78 24.83 -0.06
C VAL A 18 3.14 26.00 -0.96
N LYS A 19 2.91 25.86 -2.28
CA LYS A 19 3.23 26.89 -3.28
C LYS A 19 2.05 27.82 -3.56
N SER A 20 0.82 27.30 -3.60
CA SER A 20 -0.38 28.13 -3.79
C SER A 20 -1.66 27.41 -3.35
N PHE A 21 -2.74 28.17 -3.14
CA PHE A 21 -4.07 27.64 -2.90
C PHE A 21 -4.91 27.78 -4.18
N GLN A 22 -5.40 26.67 -4.70
CA GLN A 22 -6.34 26.67 -5.83
C GLN A 22 -7.77 26.51 -5.28
N GLY A 23 -8.43 27.64 -5.04
CA GLY A 23 -9.78 27.65 -4.48
C GLY A 23 -9.83 27.39 -2.97
N LYS A 24 -10.96 26.88 -2.49
CA LYS A 24 -11.24 26.74 -1.04
C LYS A 24 -10.71 25.44 -0.44
N ASP A 25 -10.56 24.40 -1.25
CA ASP A 25 -10.30 23.02 -0.77
C ASP A 25 -9.05 22.35 -1.39
N MET A 26 -8.40 22.95 -2.40
CA MET A 26 -7.20 22.39 -3.05
C MET A 26 -5.94 23.26 -2.82
N VAL A 27 -4.81 22.59 -2.61
CA VAL A 27 -3.51 23.19 -2.34
C VAL A 27 -2.47 22.59 -3.29
N LEU A 28 -1.66 23.44 -3.93
CA LEU A 28 -0.47 22.97 -4.65
C LEU A 28 0.69 22.82 -3.68
N VAL A 29 1.23 21.62 -3.61
CA VAL A 29 2.40 21.28 -2.80
C VAL A 29 3.54 20.92 -3.75
N GLU A 30 4.67 21.61 -3.57
CA GLU A 30 5.91 21.36 -4.31
C GLU A 30 6.78 20.42 -3.47
N ASP A 31 7.10 19.25 -4.01
CA ASP A 31 7.98 18.27 -3.35
C ASP A 31 9.47 18.61 -3.55
N GLU A 32 10.36 17.87 -2.89
CA GLU A 32 11.82 18.08 -2.94
C GLU A 32 12.42 17.95 -4.36
N ASP A 33 11.69 17.33 -5.29
CA ASP A 33 12.02 17.20 -6.72
C ASP A 33 11.50 18.36 -7.61
N GLY A 34 10.87 19.38 -7.03
CA GLY A 34 10.38 20.57 -7.75
C GLY A 34 9.14 20.33 -8.61
N PHE A 35 8.38 19.28 -8.32
CA PHE A 35 7.14 18.95 -9.00
C PHE A 35 5.92 19.47 -8.21
N ASP A 36 4.96 20.05 -8.92
CA ASP A 36 3.75 20.65 -8.33
C ASP A 36 2.60 19.64 -8.30
N PHE A 37 2.17 19.22 -7.10
CA PHE A 37 1.04 18.30 -6.90
C PHE A 37 -0.18 19.03 -6.30
N PRO A 38 -1.37 18.97 -6.95
CA PRO A 38 -2.61 19.49 -6.38
C PRO A 38 -3.20 18.48 -5.39
N ILE A 39 -3.11 18.79 -4.09
CA ILE A 39 -3.54 17.92 -2.98
C ILE A 39 -4.64 18.63 -2.16
N PRO A 40 -5.70 17.91 -1.74
CA PRO A 40 -6.75 18.50 -0.93
C PRO A 40 -6.24 18.92 0.46
N ILE A 41 -6.73 20.05 0.97
CA ILE A 41 -6.28 20.60 2.27
C ILE A 41 -6.50 19.65 3.46
N ARG A 42 -7.47 18.72 3.34
CA ARG A 42 -7.78 17.71 4.37
C ARG A 42 -6.67 16.67 4.53
N GLU A 43 -5.84 16.52 3.51
CA GLU A 43 -4.76 15.55 3.49
C GLU A 43 -3.41 16.19 3.81
N CYS A 44 -3.37 17.51 4.05
CA CYS A 44 -2.16 18.25 4.39
C CYS A 44 -2.11 18.62 5.87
N VAL A 45 -1.06 18.20 6.57
CA VAL A 45 -0.78 18.56 7.97
C VAL A 45 0.47 19.45 8.01
N VAL A 46 0.34 20.67 8.54
CA VAL A 46 1.46 21.61 8.68
C VAL A 46 2.40 21.12 9.77
N ILE A 47 3.67 20.84 9.42
CA ILE A 47 4.68 20.39 10.38
C ILE A 47 5.43 21.58 10.96
N ASP A 48 5.81 22.55 10.12
CA ASP A 48 6.61 23.68 10.57
C ASP A 48 5.78 24.96 10.58
N THR A 49 5.38 25.35 11.79
CA THR A 49 5.10 26.73 12.11
C THR A 49 5.84 27.00 13.41
N ASP A 50 6.92 27.78 13.34
CA ASP A 50 7.86 28.14 14.41
C ASP A 50 7.25 28.90 15.61
N ASN A 51 5.96 28.73 15.93
CA ASN A 51 5.30 29.45 17.00
C ASN A 51 4.17 28.64 17.68
N TYR A 52 4.45 27.43 18.18
CA TYR A 52 3.66 26.88 19.29
C TYR A 52 4.53 26.17 20.33
N ASN A 53 4.99 26.97 21.29
CA ASN A 53 5.31 26.52 22.63
C ASN A 53 4.07 25.84 23.24
N LEU A 54 4.08 24.51 23.38
CA LEU A 54 3.44 23.88 24.52
C LEU A 54 4.53 23.14 25.29
N LYS A 55 4.96 23.72 26.42
CA LYS A 55 5.76 23.04 27.44
C LYS A 55 5.02 21.77 27.88
N ARG A 56 5.32 20.64 27.26
CA ARG A 56 4.93 19.33 27.78
C ARG A 56 5.79 19.08 29.02
N LYS A 57 5.15 19.07 30.19
CA LYS A 57 5.74 18.51 31.41
C LYS A 57 6.24 17.09 31.09
N PRO A 58 7.38 16.64 31.67
CA PRO A 58 7.83 15.27 31.48
C PRO A 58 6.83 14.34 32.17
N VAL A 59 5.88 13.83 31.39
CA VAL A 59 5.13 12.63 31.79
C VAL A 59 6.07 11.49 31.45
N THR A 60 6.63 10.90 32.50
CA THR A 60 7.31 9.61 32.48
C THR A 60 6.51 8.67 31.57
N PRO A 61 7.09 8.16 30.48
CA PRO A 61 6.43 7.09 29.74
C PRO A 61 6.42 5.87 30.65
N ILE A 62 5.27 5.65 31.29
CA ILE A 62 4.85 4.33 31.71
C ILE A 62 5.05 3.47 30.48
N LEU A 63 5.95 2.49 30.60
CA LEU A 63 6.13 1.38 29.67
C LEU A 63 4.81 0.61 29.63
N SER A 64 3.83 1.17 28.93
CA SER A 64 2.80 0.37 28.28
C SER A 64 3.55 -0.26 27.11
N GLU A 65 3.74 -1.56 27.24
CA GLU A 65 4.16 -2.44 26.17
C GLU A 65 3.20 -2.20 24.99
N ILE A 66 3.57 -1.27 24.12
CA ILE A 66 2.97 -1.12 22.82
C ILE A 66 3.35 -2.42 22.14
N GLU A 67 2.40 -3.36 22.08
CA GLU A 67 2.43 -4.42 21.08
C GLU A 67 2.76 -3.72 19.77
N LYS A 68 4.01 -3.87 19.32
CA LYS A 68 4.40 -3.44 18.00
C LYS A 68 3.33 -4.02 17.09
N PRO A 69 2.69 -3.23 16.20
CA PRO A 69 1.97 -3.84 15.11
C PRO A 69 2.98 -4.81 14.50
N VAL A 70 2.64 -6.10 14.54
CA VAL A 70 3.38 -7.14 13.85
C VAL A 70 3.30 -6.69 12.40
N GLN A 71 4.29 -5.89 11.97
CA GLN A 71 4.59 -5.74 10.57
C GLN A 71 4.61 -7.18 10.09
N PRO A 72 3.77 -7.59 9.12
CA PRO A 72 3.95 -8.88 8.52
C PRO A 72 5.39 -8.85 8.03
N ALA A 73 6.27 -9.52 8.78
CA ALA A 73 7.60 -9.79 8.31
C ALA A 73 7.32 -10.48 7.00
N ILE A 74 7.62 -9.81 5.89
CA ILE A 74 7.70 -10.48 4.62
C ILE A 74 8.82 -11.48 4.89
N VAL A 75 8.42 -12.70 5.24
CA VAL A 75 9.32 -13.81 5.36
C VAL A 75 9.79 -13.98 3.93
N SER A 76 10.88 -13.31 3.61
CA SER A 76 11.73 -13.64 2.48
C SER A 76 12.36 -14.99 2.83
N SER A 77 11.53 -16.03 2.92
CA SER A 77 12.01 -17.38 2.79
C SER A 77 12.72 -17.40 1.44
N PRO A 78 13.96 -17.91 1.38
CA PRO A 78 14.58 -18.14 0.08
C PRO A 78 13.59 -18.94 -0.76
N VAL A 79 13.30 -18.48 -1.98
CA VAL A 79 12.46 -19.22 -2.91
C VAL A 79 13.20 -20.54 -3.15
N VAL A 80 12.69 -21.61 -2.55
CA VAL A 80 13.24 -22.95 -2.75
C VAL A 80 12.68 -23.42 -4.08
N GLU A 81 13.53 -23.42 -5.10
CA GLU A 81 13.20 -23.99 -6.40
C GLU A 81 12.96 -25.50 -6.26
N MET A 82 11.88 -25.98 -6.88
CA MET A 82 11.57 -27.40 -6.94
C MET A 82 12.50 -28.07 -7.95
N GLN A 83 13.05 -29.24 -7.58
CA GLN A 83 13.80 -30.07 -8.53
C GLN A 83 12.89 -30.47 -9.70
N GLY A 84 13.26 -30.07 -10.91
CA GLY A 84 12.46 -30.31 -12.11
C GLY A 84 11.43 -29.24 -12.46
N GLY A 85 11.32 -28.17 -11.65
CA GLY A 85 10.40 -27.04 -11.88
C GLY A 85 10.85 -26.04 -12.96
N ASP A 86 11.94 -26.34 -13.68
CA ASP A 86 12.48 -25.50 -14.75
C ASP A 86 11.74 -25.69 -16.08
N VAL A 87 10.93 -26.75 -16.19
CA VAL A 87 10.06 -26.98 -17.34
C VAL A 87 8.75 -26.21 -17.11
N LEU A 88 8.38 -25.35 -18.05
CA LEU A 88 7.16 -24.56 -17.94
C LEU A 88 5.92 -25.46 -18.03
N ASN A 89 5.23 -25.61 -16.90
CA ASN A 89 4.06 -26.45 -16.72
C ASN A 89 2.96 -25.66 -16.01
N ILE A 90 1.98 -25.20 -16.79
CA ILE A 90 0.90 -24.34 -16.31
C ILE A 90 -0.42 -24.92 -16.79
N MET A 91 -1.36 -25.14 -15.88
CA MET A 91 -2.67 -25.71 -16.19
C MET A 91 -3.81 -24.83 -15.68
N LEU A 92 -4.91 -24.81 -16.42
CA LEU A 92 -6.17 -24.23 -15.98
C LEU A 92 -7.09 -25.36 -15.51
N ALA A 93 -7.38 -25.41 -14.22
CA ALA A 93 -8.24 -26.42 -13.62
C ALA A 93 -9.64 -25.86 -13.35
N PHE A 94 -10.66 -26.65 -13.72
CA PHE A 94 -12.06 -26.36 -13.40
C PHE A 94 -12.54 -27.36 -12.35
N VAL A 95 -12.80 -26.88 -11.14
CA VAL A 95 -13.20 -27.70 -10.00
C VAL A 95 -14.66 -27.44 -9.68
N PRO A 96 -15.55 -28.45 -9.69
CA PRO A 96 -16.93 -28.26 -9.29
C PRO A 96 -17.01 -27.98 -7.79
N LYS A 97 -17.82 -27.01 -7.37
CA LYS A 97 -18.08 -26.77 -5.95
C LYS A 97 -18.73 -27.97 -5.26
N ASP A 98 -19.52 -28.74 -6.02
CA ASP A 98 -20.15 -29.95 -5.53
C ASP A 98 -19.96 -31.10 -6.54
N ILE A 99 -19.16 -32.08 -6.12
CA ILE A 99 -18.81 -33.27 -6.92
C ILE A 99 -20.05 -34.14 -7.18
N LYS A 100 -21.09 -34.04 -6.35
CA LYS A 100 -22.31 -34.87 -6.49
C LYS A 100 -23.32 -34.26 -7.45
N ALA A 101 -23.28 -32.95 -7.68
CA ALA A 101 -24.23 -32.21 -8.50
C ALA A 101 -23.57 -31.62 -9.77
N LEU A 102 -22.82 -32.45 -10.50
CA LEU A 102 -22.02 -32.02 -11.67
C LEU A 102 -22.83 -31.29 -12.77
N GLY A 103 -24.13 -31.53 -12.88
CA GLY A 103 -24.98 -30.92 -13.92
C GLY A 103 -25.48 -29.51 -13.60
N SER A 104 -25.47 -29.07 -12.33
CA SER A 104 -26.03 -27.78 -11.91
C SER A 104 -25.11 -26.98 -11.00
N THR A 105 -23.93 -27.50 -10.69
CA THR A 105 -22.98 -26.85 -9.79
C THR A 105 -22.17 -25.78 -10.54
N SER A 106 -21.76 -24.75 -9.80
CA SER A 106 -20.80 -23.78 -10.31
C SER A 106 -19.39 -24.34 -10.25
N PHE A 107 -18.56 -23.98 -11.23
CA PHE A 107 -17.16 -24.37 -11.28
C PHE A 107 -16.29 -23.22 -10.80
N GLU A 108 -15.30 -23.55 -9.99
CA GLU A 108 -14.18 -22.68 -9.63
C GLU A 108 -13.05 -22.91 -10.63
N THR A 109 -12.41 -21.83 -11.04
CA THR A 109 -11.31 -21.86 -12.01
C THR A 109 -10.02 -21.52 -11.29
N TYR A 110 -9.02 -22.39 -11.41
CA TYR A 110 -7.71 -22.22 -10.80
C TYR A 110 -6.62 -22.26 -11.85
N LEU A 111 -5.68 -21.32 -11.79
CA LEU A 111 -4.43 -21.38 -12.55
C LEU A 111 -3.38 -22.07 -11.69
N VAL A 112 -3.02 -23.29 -12.07
CA VAL A 112 -2.02 -24.11 -11.40
C VAL A 112 -0.66 -23.84 -12.03
N ASN A 113 0.25 -23.29 -11.22
CA ASN A 113 1.64 -23.08 -11.58
C ASN A 113 2.50 -24.19 -10.97
N ASP A 114 2.94 -25.14 -11.80
CA ASP A 114 3.82 -26.24 -11.41
C ASP A 114 5.26 -25.96 -11.88
N THR A 115 5.72 -24.73 -11.65
CA THR A 115 7.04 -24.25 -12.13
C THR A 115 7.72 -23.37 -11.09
N ASN A 116 9.03 -23.17 -11.27
CA ASN A 116 9.83 -22.27 -10.46
C ASN A 116 9.67 -20.79 -10.84
N TYR A 117 8.88 -20.48 -11.88
CA TYR A 117 8.77 -19.13 -12.43
C TYR A 117 7.55 -18.38 -11.90
N TYR A 118 7.69 -17.06 -11.77
CA TYR A 118 6.57 -16.16 -11.53
C TYR A 118 5.78 -15.94 -12.81
N LEU A 119 4.45 -15.87 -12.68
CA LEU A 119 3.54 -15.70 -13.80
C LEU A 119 2.82 -14.35 -13.70
N TYR A 120 2.94 -13.55 -14.76
CA TYR A 120 1.96 -12.52 -15.07
C TYR A 120 0.91 -13.15 -15.98
N TYR A 121 -0.37 -13.12 -15.57
CA TYR A 121 -1.44 -13.73 -16.33
C TYR A 121 -2.64 -12.80 -16.43
N MET A 122 -3.40 -12.98 -17.51
CA MET A 122 -4.71 -12.37 -17.71
C MET A 122 -5.69 -13.49 -18.02
N TYR A 123 -6.77 -13.56 -17.25
CA TYR A 123 -7.87 -14.47 -17.51
C TYR A 123 -9.01 -13.69 -18.16
N ALA A 124 -9.41 -14.10 -19.37
CA ALA A 124 -10.43 -13.43 -20.16
C ALA A 124 -11.38 -14.46 -20.79
N ASN A 125 -12.65 -14.10 -20.92
CA ASN A 125 -13.68 -14.85 -21.64
C ASN A 125 -14.10 -14.10 -22.91
N ALA A 126 -14.53 -14.85 -23.93
CA ALA A 126 -15.04 -14.31 -25.19
C ALA A 126 -16.53 -13.93 -25.11
#